data_AF-A0A350PDP4-F1
#
_entry.id   AF-A0A350PDP4-F1
#
_cell.length_a   1.000
_cell.length_b   1.000
_cell.length_c   1.000
_cell.angle_alpha   90.00
_cell.angle_beta   90.00
_cell.angle_gamma   90.00
#
_symmetry.space_group_name_H-M   'P 1'
#
loop_
_entity.id
_entity.type
_entity.pdbx_description
1 polymer ?
#
loop_
_entity_poly.entity_id
_entity_poly.type
_entity_poly.pdbx_seq_one_letter_code
_entity_poly.pdbx_strand_id
1 'polypeptide(L)'
;MWCSFKLFRSTFTLIVCGFLLSCFTNSIKAQQTLEYPTLGITVNVPIGFEYEENEEGLVLYTNKYPDTYFILTQHEYNHIAEIESIANVPYEEPEIGLKLSKSGDIERIDDNAIGAHFKGTLGNSDASAFILARLNPFGDGVSVIGLTINGNLNPEVLRSNVIDINNGIKLDEISMSAEIIEWIEKLKNTRLEYRTSYSSNSYSSGGISGYSSSSEAIELCKDGYFNYSGSSSTSMSSGSLGVLGNSNSSKKGNGEWKIEENGAQEPILILNYYNGSTEQYSMYYKKGYLYLNDYKYTIGRGSEYGPSCF
;
A
#
# COMPACT_ATOMS: atom_id res chain seq x y z
N MET A 1 8.30 2.63 16.79
CA MET A 1 8.31 1.53 17.79
C MET A 1 9.41 0.58 17.35
N TRP A 2 10.50 0.52 18.12
CA TRP A 2 11.78 -0.11 17.75
C TRP A 2 11.70 -1.62 17.49
N CYS A 3 12.40 -2.12 16.46
CA CYS A 3 12.68 -3.55 16.30
C CYS A 3 14.11 -3.89 15.82
N SER A 4 14.92 -4.29 16.81
CA SER A 4 16.05 -5.25 16.82
C SER A 4 16.57 -5.83 15.49
N PHE A 5 17.82 -5.46 15.17
CA PHE A 5 18.74 -6.14 14.25
C PHE A 5 19.16 -7.53 14.74
N LYS A 6 19.10 -8.54 13.87
CA LYS A 6 19.97 -9.74 13.94
C LYS A 6 20.42 -10.16 12.54
N LEU A 7 21.71 -9.98 12.27
CA LEU A 7 22.40 -10.40 11.06
C LEU A 7 23.12 -11.75 11.22
N PHE A 8 23.00 -12.55 10.15
CA PHE A 8 24.00 -13.40 9.47
C PHE A 8 24.91 -14.39 10.23
N ARG A 9 25.00 -15.60 9.67
CA ARG A 9 26.21 -16.44 9.69
C ARG A 9 26.44 -17.06 8.31
N SER A 10 27.52 -16.63 7.67
CA SER A 10 28.09 -17.21 6.45
C SER A 10 29.02 -18.37 6.80
N THR A 11 28.93 -19.47 6.06
CA THR A 11 30.01 -20.46 5.95
C THR A 11 30.23 -20.84 4.50
N PHE A 12 31.44 -20.49 4.05
CA PHE A 12 32.07 -20.81 2.78
C PHE A 12 32.35 -22.33 2.67
N THR A 13 31.98 -22.97 1.56
CA THR A 13 32.62 -24.22 1.11
C THR A 13 32.76 -24.22 -0.41
N LEU A 14 34.02 -24.28 -0.86
CA LEU A 14 34.50 -24.45 -2.24
C LEU A 14 34.02 -25.78 -2.85
N ILE A 15 33.49 -25.74 -4.10
CA ILE A 15 33.59 -26.87 -5.04
C ILE A 15 33.95 -26.33 -6.44
N VAL A 16 34.99 -26.95 -7.00
CA VAL A 16 35.65 -26.68 -8.27
C VAL A 16 34.97 -27.46 -9.41
N CYS A 17 35.13 -26.95 -10.63
CA CYS A 17 35.10 -27.64 -11.93
C CYS A 17 33.76 -27.71 -12.68
N GLY A 18 33.74 -27.07 -13.86
CA GLY A 18 32.73 -27.24 -14.88
C GLY A 18 32.75 -26.11 -15.89
N PHE A 19 33.74 -26.10 -16.79
CA PHE A 19 33.79 -25.21 -17.94
C PHE A 19 32.60 -25.54 -18.88
N LEU A 20 31.50 -24.81 -18.74
CA LEU A 20 30.37 -24.81 -19.66
C LEU A 20 30.22 -23.38 -20.18
N LEU A 21 30.24 -23.25 -21.50
CA LEU A 21 29.89 -22.05 -22.26
C LEU A 21 28.70 -21.34 -21.62
N SER A 22 28.96 -20.30 -20.83
CA SER A 22 27.94 -19.32 -20.47
C SER A 22 27.82 -18.38 -21.66
N CYS A 23 26.84 -18.67 -22.52
CA CYS A 23 26.21 -17.63 -23.30
C CYS A 23 25.81 -16.54 -22.30
N PHE A 24 26.50 -15.40 -22.33
CA PHE A 24 26.06 -14.18 -21.67
C PHE A 24 24.71 -13.81 -22.29
N THR A 25 23.64 -14.39 -21.75
CA THR A 25 22.32 -13.81 -21.88
C THR A 25 22.40 -12.56 -21.01
N ASN A 26 22.68 -11.42 -21.65
CA ASN A 26 22.33 -10.13 -21.07
C ASN A 26 20.81 -10.13 -20.95
N SER A 27 20.30 -10.69 -19.85
CA SER A 27 18.93 -10.50 -19.45
C SER A 27 18.81 -9.02 -19.13
N ILE A 28 18.35 -8.24 -20.10
CA ILE A 28 17.95 -6.85 -19.87
C ILE A 28 16.83 -6.94 -18.85
N LYS A 29 17.16 -6.66 -17.58
CA LYS A 29 16.16 -6.60 -16.52
C LYS A 29 15.26 -5.43 -16.86
N ALA A 30 13.98 -5.70 -17.10
CA ALA A 30 13.00 -4.66 -17.35
C ALA A 30 12.99 -3.67 -16.19
N GLN A 31 12.72 -2.40 -16.50
CA GLN A 31 12.53 -1.39 -15.46
C GLN A 31 11.37 -1.83 -14.56
N GLN A 32 11.58 -1.82 -13.25
CA GLN A 32 10.58 -2.22 -12.27
C GLN A 32 9.87 -0.98 -11.74
N THR A 33 8.56 -1.07 -11.56
CA THR A 33 7.72 -0.03 -10.99
C THR A 33 7.15 -0.52 -9.67
N LEU A 34 7.34 0.26 -8.61
CA LEU A 34 6.83 0.02 -7.27
C LEU A 34 5.76 1.06 -6.97
N GLU A 35 4.60 0.63 -6.49
CA GLU A 35 3.47 1.49 -6.19
C GLU A 35 3.19 1.46 -4.69
N TYR A 36 3.09 2.65 -4.08
CA TYR A 36 2.75 2.87 -2.67
C TYR A 36 1.48 3.75 -2.58
N PRO A 37 0.28 3.19 -2.82
CA PRO A 37 -0.95 3.97 -2.94
C PRO A 37 -1.31 4.78 -1.69
N THR A 38 -1.01 4.25 -0.49
CA THR A 38 -1.26 4.97 0.79
C THR A 38 -0.43 6.23 0.94
N LEU A 39 0.68 6.33 0.20
CA LEU A 39 1.61 7.44 0.25
C LEU A 39 1.44 8.35 -0.98
N GLY A 40 0.67 7.92 -1.97
CA GLY A 40 0.59 8.60 -3.27
C GLY A 40 1.92 8.58 -4.02
N ILE A 41 2.73 7.53 -3.86
CA ILE A 41 4.09 7.46 -4.44
C ILE A 41 4.18 6.28 -5.40
N THR A 42 4.67 6.53 -6.61
CA THR A 42 5.11 5.49 -7.54
C THR A 42 6.60 5.67 -7.85
N VAL A 43 7.40 4.62 -7.70
CA VAL A 43 8.85 4.64 -7.94
C VAL A 43 9.22 3.78 -9.14
N ASN A 44 9.85 4.38 -10.15
CA ASN A 44 10.47 3.64 -11.25
C ASN A 44 11.94 3.35 -10.94
N VAL A 45 12.23 2.12 -10.53
CA VAL A 45 13.59 1.70 -10.15
C VAL A 45 14.52 1.80 -11.37
N PRO A 46 15.65 2.52 -11.30
CA PRO A 46 16.55 2.63 -12.44
C PRO A 46 17.11 1.28 -12.90
N ILE A 47 17.36 1.14 -14.20
CA ILE A 47 17.90 -0.09 -14.77
C ILE A 47 19.28 -0.38 -14.17
N GLY A 48 19.49 -1.64 -13.74
CA GLY A 48 20.76 -2.08 -13.14
C GLY A 48 20.87 -1.82 -11.64
N PHE A 49 19.82 -1.28 -11.01
CA PHE A 49 19.67 -1.23 -9.57
C PHE A 49 18.91 -2.46 -9.07
N GLU A 50 19.35 -2.93 -7.92
CA GLU A 50 18.64 -3.84 -7.03
C GLU A 50 18.06 -3.04 -5.88
N TYR A 51 17.06 -3.60 -5.20
CA TYR A 51 16.37 -2.91 -4.12
C TYR A 51 15.96 -3.84 -3.00
N GLU A 52 15.81 -3.26 -1.82
CA GLU A 52 15.28 -3.87 -0.61
C GLU A 52 14.38 -2.85 0.10
N GLU A 53 13.26 -3.31 0.63
CA GLU A 53 12.39 -2.51 1.50
C GLU A 53 12.65 -2.90 2.95
N ASN A 54 12.81 -1.90 3.82
CA ASN A 54 13.00 -2.08 5.26
C ASN A 54 12.33 -0.95 6.05
N GLU A 55 12.57 -0.91 7.37
CA GLU A 55 11.95 0.08 8.26
C GLU A 55 12.37 1.54 7.94
N GLU A 56 13.51 1.75 7.27
CA GLU A 56 14.02 3.09 6.89
C GLU A 56 13.45 3.57 5.54
N GLY A 57 12.87 2.66 4.76
CA GLY A 57 12.28 2.94 3.45
C GLY A 57 12.77 1.99 2.36
N LEU A 58 12.85 2.52 1.13
CA LEU A 58 13.31 1.76 -0.04
C LEU A 58 14.80 2.02 -0.25
N VAL A 59 15.62 0.98 -0.10
CA VAL A 59 17.07 1.03 -0.33
C VAL A 59 17.39 0.45 -1.69
N LEU A 60 18.01 1.26 -2.55
CA LEU A 60 18.52 0.86 -3.86
C LEU A 60 20.04 0.75 -3.82
N TYR A 61 20.59 -0.24 -4.52
CA TYR A 61 22.03 -0.44 -4.65
C TYR A 61 22.38 -1.04 -6.01
N THR A 62 23.64 -0.93 -6.41
CA THR A 62 24.12 -1.50 -7.68
C THR A 62 25.58 -1.89 -7.59
N ASN A 63 25.94 -3.01 -8.23
CA ASN A 63 27.32 -3.46 -8.33
C ASN A 63 28.22 -2.47 -9.11
N LYS A 64 27.63 -1.52 -9.84
CA LYS A 64 28.37 -0.45 -10.53
C LYS A 64 29.02 0.53 -9.55
N TYR A 65 28.42 0.75 -8.38
CA TYR A 65 28.91 1.68 -7.36
C TYR A 65 29.00 0.96 -6.01
N PRO A 66 30.08 0.18 -5.78
CA PRO A 66 30.30 -0.47 -4.50
C PRO A 66 30.30 0.54 -3.34
N ASP A 67 29.81 0.10 -2.19
CA ASP A 67 29.69 0.90 -0.97
C ASP A 67 28.88 2.20 -1.12
N THR A 68 28.01 2.26 -2.13
CA THR A 68 27.06 3.36 -2.35
C THR A 68 25.64 2.83 -2.32
N TYR A 69 24.82 3.47 -1.51
CA TYR A 69 23.41 3.14 -1.30
C TYR A 69 22.56 4.37 -1.60
N PHE A 70 21.38 4.14 -2.15
CA PHE A 70 20.40 5.20 -2.38
C PHE A 70 19.15 4.87 -1.60
N ILE A 71 18.75 5.75 -0.70
CA ILE A 71 17.66 5.50 0.23
C ILE A 71 16.54 6.48 -0.10
N LEU A 72 15.34 5.95 -0.35
CA LEU A 72 14.13 6.73 -0.48
C LEU A 72 13.34 6.59 0.82
N THR A 73 13.07 7.72 1.46
CA THR A 73 12.34 7.78 2.73
C THR A 73 11.42 9.00 2.77
N GLN A 74 10.49 9.04 3.71
CA GLN A 74 9.51 10.12 3.81
C GLN A 74 9.94 11.20 4.80
N HIS A 75 9.34 12.38 4.67
CA HIS A 75 9.47 13.45 5.64
C HIS A 75 8.17 14.25 5.77
N GLU A 76 7.93 14.81 6.96
CA GLU A 76 6.68 15.52 7.28
C GLU A 76 6.72 17.03 6.91
N TYR A 77 7.84 17.53 6.36
CA TYR A 77 7.99 18.94 6.01
C TYR A 77 7.10 19.34 4.83
N ASN A 78 6.42 20.49 4.97
CA ASN A 78 5.49 21.03 3.98
C ASN A 78 5.96 22.34 3.32
N HIS A 79 7.13 22.85 3.73
CA HIS A 79 7.69 24.10 3.23
C HIS A 79 9.19 23.98 2.97
N ILE A 80 9.66 24.50 1.82
CA ILE A 80 11.09 24.50 1.46
C ILE A 80 11.94 25.19 2.52
N ALA A 81 11.46 26.29 3.11
CA ALA A 81 12.20 27.01 4.15
C ALA A 81 12.49 26.14 5.39
N GLU A 82 11.60 25.20 5.74
CA GLU A 82 11.82 24.27 6.84
C GLU A 82 12.90 23.25 6.48
N ILE A 83 12.86 22.72 5.25
CA ILE A 83 13.88 21.81 4.72
C ILE A 83 15.24 22.51 4.65
N GLU A 84 15.28 23.78 4.24
CA GLU A 84 16.51 24.59 4.24
C GLU A 84 17.07 24.75 5.66
N SER A 85 16.20 25.01 6.64
CA SER A 85 16.62 25.15 8.04
C SER A 85 17.20 23.84 8.59
N ILE A 86 16.53 22.70 8.38
CA ILE A 86 17.01 21.42 8.90
C ILE A 86 18.27 20.94 8.19
N ALA A 87 18.44 21.23 6.90
CA ALA A 87 19.66 20.90 6.16
C ALA A 87 20.93 21.59 6.71
N ASN A 88 20.78 22.66 7.49
CA ASN A 88 21.90 23.32 8.18
C ASN A 88 22.24 22.70 9.54
N VAL A 89 21.38 21.80 10.05
CA VAL A 89 21.61 21.09 11.31
C VAL A 89 22.40 19.81 11.00
N PRO A 90 23.53 19.54 11.70
CA PRO A 90 24.22 18.27 11.59
C PRO A 90 23.29 17.10 11.94
N TYR A 91 23.31 16.05 11.13
CA TYR A 91 22.58 14.82 11.37
C TYR A 91 23.50 13.81 12.06
N GLU A 92 23.04 13.20 13.15
CA GLU A 92 23.76 12.14 13.85
C GLU A 92 22.80 10.99 14.16
N GLU A 93 23.24 9.76 13.89
CA GLU A 93 22.60 8.52 14.34
C GLU A 93 23.61 7.74 15.19
N PRO A 94 23.62 7.95 16.52
CA PRO A 94 24.64 7.39 17.41
C PRO A 94 24.69 5.86 17.42
N GLU A 95 23.56 5.19 17.18
CA GLU A 95 23.47 3.72 17.26
C GLU A 95 24.31 3.02 16.18
N ILE A 96 24.38 3.62 14.99
CA ILE A 96 25.19 3.13 13.87
C ILE A 96 26.47 3.95 13.66
N GLY A 97 26.66 5.01 14.46
CA GLY A 97 27.80 5.91 14.37
C GLY A 97 27.81 6.78 13.10
N LEU A 98 26.64 7.08 12.53
CA LEU A 98 26.54 7.99 11.38
C LEU A 98 26.58 9.43 11.88
N LYS A 99 27.42 10.25 11.26
CA LYS A 99 27.48 11.69 11.47
C LYS A 99 27.63 12.36 10.12
N LEU A 100 26.77 13.32 9.81
CA LEU A 100 26.79 14.05 8.55
C LEU A 100 26.56 15.54 8.81
N SER A 101 27.38 16.36 8.19
CA SER A 101 27.23 17.81 8.18
C SER A 101 27.24 18.32 6.75
N LYS A 102 26.43 19.34 6.47
CA LYS A 102 26.39 19.98 5.16
C LYS A 102 27.78 20.50 4.80
N SER A 103 28.21 20.21 3.57
CA SER A 103 29.57 20.47 3.06
C SER A 103 29.59 21.38 1.82
N GLY A 104 28.44 21.91 1.43
CA GLY A 104 28.28 22.85 0.32
C GLY A 104 27.01 23.69 0.46
N ASP A 105 26.73 24.50 -0.55
CA ASP A 105 25.49 25.28 -0.60
C ASP A 105 24.28 24.39 -0.86
N ILE A 106 23.10 24.88 -0.46
CA ILE A 106 21.84 24.25 -0.83
C ILE A 106 21.56 24.63 -2.28
N GLU A 107 21.33 23.62 -3.10
CA GLU A 107 20.93 23.76 -4.48
C GLU A 107 19.41 23.67 -4.60
N ARG A 108 18.83 24.56 -5.39
CA ARG A 108 17.43 24.45 -5.80
C ARG A 108 17.33 23.58 -7.05
N ILE A 109 16.69 22.42 -6.90
CA ILE A 109 16.49 21.46 -8.00
C ILE A 109 15.26 21.85 -8.82
N ASP A 110 14.16 22.18 -8.14
CA ASP A 110 12.95 22.78 -8.72
C ASP A 110 12.18 23.60 -7.65
N ASP A 111 10.94 23.98 -7.94
CA ASP A 111 10.12 24.78 -7.02
C ASP A 111 9.82 24.05 -5.69
N ASN A 112 9.73 22.72 -5.74
CA ASN A 112 9.33 21.82 -4.66
C ASN A 112 10.47 20.92 -4.16
N ALA A 113 11.68 21.03 -4.72
CA ALA A 113 12.80 20.18 -4.35
C ALA A 113 14.11 20.96 -4.20
N ILE A 114 14.84 20.65 -3.13
CA ILE A 114 16.19 21.16 -2.87
C ILE A 114 17.13 20.00 -2.56
N GLY A 115 18.42 20.21 -2.78
CA GLY A 115 19.45 19.21 -2.45
C GLY A 115 20.75 19.83 -1.97
N ALA A 116 21.55 19.07 -1.23
CA ALA A 116 22.85 19.52 -0.78
C ALA A 116 23.82 18.36 -0.57
N HIS A 117 25.11 18.67 -0.63
CA HIS A 117 26.18 17.74 -0.29
C HIS A 117 26.44 17.70 1.22
N PHE A 118 26.61 16.51 1.76
CA PHE A 118 26.96 16.26 3.15
C PHE A 118 28.23 15.42 3.24
N LYS A 119 29.01 15.62 4.30
CA LYS A 119 30.20 14.83 4.63
C LYS A 119 30.23 14.51 6.11
N GLY A 120 30.87 13.40 6.44
CA GLY A 120 31.16 13.01 7.81
C GLY A 120 31.64 11.57 7.87
N THR A 121 31.08 10.78 8.78
CA THR A 121 31.57 9.43 9.08
C THR A 121 30.44 8.45 9.32
N LEU A 122 30.66 7.18 9.00
CA LEU A 122 29.87 6.05 9.50
C LEU A 122 30.81 5.11 10.27
N GLY A 123 30.68 5.09 11.60
CA GLY A 123 31.65 4.40 12.46
C GLY A 123 33.05 5.00 12.31
N ASN A 124 34.00 4.21 11.78
CA ASN A 124 35.38 4.65 11.51
C ASN A 124 35.65 4.97 10.03
N SER A 125 34.62 4.94 9.20
CA SER A 125 34.72 5.13 7.75
C SER A 125 34.25 6.52 7.37
N ASP A 126 34.94 7.15 6.42
CA ASP A 126 34.47 8.40 5.82
C ASP A 126 33.16 8.14 5.06
N ALA A 127 32.23 9.08 5.21
CA ALA A 127 30.94 9.07 4.54
C ALA A 127 30.73 10.38 3.78
N SER A 128 30.22 10.27 2.56
CA SER A 128 29.77 11.40 1.75
C SER A 128 28.36 11.13 1.26
N ALA A 129 27.53 12.16 1.26
CA ALA A 129 26.16 12.03 0.80
C ALA A 129 25.74 13.21 -0.09
N PHE A 130 24.77 12.96 -0.97
CA PHE A 130 23.93 13.99 -1.55
C PHE A 130 22.50 13.69 -1.15
N ILE A 131 21.86 14.63 -0.46
CA ILE A 131 20.50 14.48 0.05
C ILE A 131 19.62 15.45 -0.72
N LEU A 132 18.61 14.92 -1.40
CA LEU A 132 17.57 15.68 -2.06
C LEU A 132 16.26 15.46 -1.31
N ALA A 133 15.59 16.54 -0.93
CA ALA A 133 14.27 16.50 -0.31
C ALA A 133 13.25 17.20 -1.22
N ARG A 134 12.11 16.54 -1.44
CA ARG A 134 11.04 16.97 -2.32
C ARG A 134 9.73 17.04 -1.54
N LEU A 135 9.06 18.18 -1.60
CA LEU A 135 7.70 18.34 -1.11
C LEU A 135 6.72 17.53 -1.95
N ASN A 136 5.76 16.90 -1.28
CA ASN A 136 4.62 16.26 -1.90
C ASN A 136 3.36 17.11 -1.63
N PRO A 137 2.68 17.63 -2.66
CA PRO A 137 1.47 18.44 -2.44
C PRO A 137 0.29 17.62 -1.90
N PHE A 138 0.38 16.30 -1.88
CA PHE A 138 -0.70 15.39 -1.52
C PHE A 138 -0.48 14.68 -0.17
N GLY A 139 0.63 14.91 0.53
CA GLY A 139 0.96 14.22 1.77
C GLY A 139 2.42 14.41 2.16
N ASP A 140 3.01 13.41 2.82
CA ASP A 140 4.41 13.45 3.23
C ASP A 140 5.35 13.57 2.02
N GLY A 141 6.35 14.43 2.17
CA GLY A 141 7.40 14.61 1.19
C GLY A 141 8.35 13.42 1.13
N VAL A 142 9.21 13.41 0.13
CA VAL A 142 10.14 12.31 -0.16
C VAL A 142 11.57 12.82 -0.17
N SER A 143 12.42 12.18 0.60
CA SER A 143 13.87 12.34 0.56
C SER A 143 14.51 11.22 -0.25
N VAL A 144 15.42 11.58 -1.16
CA VAL A 144 16.33 10.66 -1.84
C VAL A 144 17.75 10.95 -1.34
N ILE A 145 18.33 9.99 -0.64
CA ILE A 145 19.65 10.07 -0.03
C ILE A 145 20.59 9.17 -0.81
N GLY A 146 21.56 9.73 -1.53
CA GLY A 146 22.70 8.97 -2.01
C GLY A 146 23.81 9.01 -0.96
N LEU A 147 24.18 7.86 -0.40
CA LEU A 147 25.20 7.72 0.63
C LEU A 147 26.33 6.82 0.12
N THR A 148 27.56 7.33 0.12
CA THR A 148 28.78 6.57 -0.18
C THR A 148 29.64 6.45 1.08
N ILE A 149 30.04 5.22 1.42
CA ILE A 149 30.86 4.90 2.59
C ILE A 149 32.20 4.35 2.09
N ASN A 150 33.34 4.79 2.64
CA ASN A 150 34.68 4.39 2.17
C ASN A 150 34.98 4.66 0.68
N GLY A 151 34.04 5.28 -0.05
CA GLY A 151 34.04 5.30 -1.49
C GLY A 151 34.61 6.59 -2.07
N ASN A 152 35.28 6.44 -3.21
CA ASN A 152 35.78 7.55 -4.04
C ASN A 152 34.77 7.92 -5.14
N LEU A 153 33.47 7.71 -4.92
CA LEU A 153 32.48 8.08 -5.93
C LEU A 153 32.53 9.60 -6.13
N ASN A 154 32.69 10.02 -7.38
CA ASN A 154 32.69 11.43 -7.72
C ASN A 154 31.38 12.08 -7.20
N PRO A 155 31.44 13.16 -6.41
CA PRO A 155 30.26 13.81 -5.86
C PRO A 155 29.20 14.18 -6.91
N GLU A 156 29.62 14.58 -8.11
CA GLU A 156 28.72 14.90 -9.22
C GLU A 156 28.01 13.66 -9.77
N VAL A 157 28.69 12.51 -9.77
CA VAL A 157 28.07 11.24 -10.16
C VAL A 157 27.05 10.83 -9.10
N LEU A 158 27.39 10.94 -7.81
CA LEU A 158 26.44 10.65 -6.72
C LEU A 158 25.19 11.54 -6.84
N ARG A 159 25.39 12.86 -6.99
CA ARG A 159 24.34 13.86 -7.20
C ARG A 159 23.47 13.52 -8.41
N SER A 160 24.07 13.20 -9.56
CA SER A 160 23.33 12.84 -10.78
C SER A 160 22.44 11.63 -10.56
N ASN A 161 22.94 10.57 -9.91
CA ASN A 161 22.13 9.38 -9.66
C ASN A 161 20.96 9.67 -8.70
N VAL A 162 21.17 10.51 -7.68
CA VAL A 162 20.08 10.95 -6.79
C VAL A 162 19.00 11.71 -7.56
N ILE A 163 19.38 12.61 -8.45
CA ILE A 163 18.44 13.36 -9.30
C ILE A 163 17.70 12.42 -10.25
N ASP A 164 18.39 11.46 -10.87
CA ASP A 164 17.79 10.48 -11.78
C ASP A 164 16.76 9.60 -11.05
N ILE A 165 17.08 9.14 -9.84
CA ILE A 165 16.15 8.39 -8.98
C ILE A 165 14.95 9.26 -8.64
N ASN A 166 15.17 10.50 -8.19
CA ASN A 166 14.10 11.45 -7.88
C ASN A 166 13.17 11.67 -9.09
N ASN A 167 13.71 11.80 -10.30
CA ASN A 167 12.91 11.98 -11.51
C ASN A 167 12.10 10.72 -11.89
N GLY A 168 12.50 9.55 -11.36
CA GLY A 168 11.74 8.30 -11.47
C GLY A 168 10.54 8.22 -10.52
N ILE A 169 10.41 9.15 -9.57
CA ILE A 169 9.31 9.21 -8.59
C ILE A 169 8.15 10.00 -9.18
N LYS A 170 6.95 9.42 -9.12
CA LYS A 170 5.69 10.10 -9.38
C LYS A 170 4.94 10.26 -8.08
N LEU A 171 4.37 11.45 -7.90
CA LEU A 171 3.55 11.82 -6.76
C LEU A 171 2.12 12.00 -7.27
N ASP A 172 1.22 11.20 -6.73
CA ASP A 172 -0.19 11.16 -7.08
C ASP A 172 -1.03 11.55 -5.85
N GLU A 173 -2.23 12.07 -6.08
CA GLU A 173 -3.18 12.33 -5.00
C GLU A 173 -3.46 11.02 -4.24
N ILE A 174 -3.40 11.06 -2.90
CA ILE A 174 -3.68 9.89 -2.07
C ILE A 174 -5.15 9.53 -2.27
N SER A 175 -5.42 8.57 -3.15
CA SER A 175 -6.78 8.20 -3.51
C SER A 175 -7.48 7.38 -2.43
N MET A 176 -6.74 6.81 -1.48
CA MET A 176 -7.25 5.92 -0.44
C MET A 176 -6.41 6.02 0.84
N SER A 177 -7.05 6.22 2.00
CA SER A 177 -6.34 6.15 3.28
C SER A 177 -5.92 4.71 3.62
N ALA A 178 -4.95 4.57 4.53
CA ALA A 178 -4.53 3.29 5.07
C ALA A 178 -5.70 2.51 5.72
N GLU A 179 -6.67 3.23 6.31
CA GLU A 179 -7.88 2.63 6.87
C GLU A 179 -8.71 1.95 5.78
N ILE A 180 -8.90 2.59 4.62
CA ILE A 180 -9.62 1.99 3.49
C ILE A 180 -8.91 0.75 2.96
N ILE A 181 -7.59 0.74 2.89
CA ILE A 181 -6.83 -0.43 2.47
C ILE A 181 -7.01 -1.58 3.47
N GLU A 182 -6.97 -1.31 4.78
CA GLU A 182 -7.25 -2.33 5.79
C GLU A 182 -8.65 -2.93 5.58
N TRP A 183 -9.64 -2.08 5.29
CA TRP A 183 -10.99 -2.52 4.98
C TRP A 183 -11.07 -3.40 3.73
N ILE A 184 -10.39 -3.03 2.65
CA ILE A 184 -10.32 -3.83 1.41
C ILE A 184 -9.69 -5.19 1.72
N GLU A 185 -8.56 -5.22 2.41
CA GLU A 185 -7.85 -6.44 2.78
C GLU A 185 -8.67 -7.34 3.70
N LYS A 186 -9.49 -6.75 4.59
CA LYS A 186 -10.33 -7.47 5.53
C LYS A 186 -11.56 -8.09 4.85
N LEU A 187 -12.14 -7.40 3.88
CA LEU A 187 -13.39 -7.78 3.22
C LEU A 187 -13.17 -8.52 1.90
N LYS A 188 -11.99 -8.46 1.29
CA LYS A 188 -11.68 -9.25 0.10
C LYS A 188 -11.86 -10.73 0.38
N ASN A 189 -12.50 -11.42 -0.57
CA ASN A 189 -12.76 -12.85 -0.49
C ASN A 189 -13.55 -13.26 0.78
N THR A 190 -14.57 -12.48 1.14
CA THR A 190 -15.46 -12.76 2.28
C THR A 190 -16.93 -12.81 1.89
N ARG A 191 -17.72 -13.53 2.68
CA ARG A 191 -19.19 -13.51 2.60
C ARG A 191 -19.74 -12.75 3.80
N LEU A 192 -20.47 -11.67 3.55
CA LEU A 192 -21.16 -10.89 4.56
C LEU A 192 -22.60 -11.38 4.65
N GLU A 193 -22.99 -11.95 5.79
CA GLU A 193 -24.33 -12.50 5.97
C GLU A 193 -25.12 -11.71 7.02
N TYR A 194 -26.30 -11.24 6.61
CA TYR A 194 -27.32 -10.67 7.49
C TYR A 194 -28.42 -11.70 7.70
N ARG A 195 -28.81 -11.92 8.97
CA ARG A 195 -29.92 -12.80 9.34
C ARG A 195 -30.90 -12.04 10.21
N THR A 196 -32.17 -12.03 9.83
CA THR A 196 -33.26 -11.70 10.76
C THR A 196 -33.95 -12.98 11.22
N SER A 197 -34.22 -13.07 12.52
CA SER A 197 -35.13 -14.07 13.07
C SER A 197 -36.18 -13.34 13.88
N TYR A 198 -37.40 -13.24 13.35
CA TYR A 198 -38.56 -12.78 14.11
C TYR A 198 -39.33 -14.00 14.62
N SER A 199 -39.44 -14.14 15.95
CA SER A 199 -40.41 -15.06 16.58
C SER A 199 -41.60 -14.24 17.06
N SER A 200 -42.72 -14.27 16.34
CA SER A 200 -43.98 -13.71 16.85
C SER A 200 -44.70 -14.78 17.67
N ASN A 201 -44.76 -14.61 18.99
CA ASN A 201 -45.63 -15.43 19.84
C ASN A 201 -47.07 -14.92 19.71
N SER A 202 -47.94 -15.62 18.98
CA SER A 202 -49.38 -15.35 19.02
C SER A 202 -50.02 -16.09 20.21
N TYR A 203 -50.53 -15.36 21.18
CA TYR A 203 -51.31 -15.88 22.32
C TYR A 203 -52.76 -16.24 21.92
N SER A 204 -52.95 -17.05 20.88
CA SER A 204 -54.28 -17.58 20.55
C SER A 204 -54.22 -19.10 20.37
N SER A 205 -55.09 -19.78 21.11
CA SER A 205 -55.30 -21.23 21.03
C SER A 205 -55.67 -21.59 19.60
N GLY A 206 -54.70 -22.09 18.83
CA GLY A 206 -54.83 -22.44 17.42
C GLY A 206 -53.92 -21.69 16.42
N GLY A 207 -53.01 -20.81 16.88
CA GLY A 207 -52.10 -20.07 15.99
C GLY A 207 -50.97 -20.92 15.39
N ILE A 208 -50.84 -20.92 14.06
CA ILE A 208 -49.65 -21.42 13.34
C ILE A 208 -48.47 -20.52 13.69
N SER A 209 -47.43 -21.07 14.32
CA SER A 209 -46.15 -20.38 14.52
C SER A 209 -45.38 -20.36 13.19
N GLY A 210 -45.42 -19.22 12.50
CA GLY A 210 -44.60 -18.96 11.33
C GLY A 210 -43.23 -18.44 11.73
N TYR A 211 -42.17 -19.19 11.42
CA TYR A 211 -40.80 -18.68 11.44
C TYR A 211 -40.52 -18.08 10.05
N SER A 212 -40.35 -16.76 9.96
CA SER A 212 -39.79 -16.12 8.78
C SER A 212 -38.33 -15.77 9.07
N SER A 213 -37.41 -16.43 8.36
CA SER A 213 -35.99 -16.12 8.37
C SER A 213 -35.63 -15.53 7.01
N SER A 214 -35.36 -14.23 6.95
CA SER A 214 -34.74 -13.63 5.78
C SER A 214 -33.22 -13.64 6.00
N SER A 215 -32.50 -14.25 5.07
CA SER A 215 -31.05 -14.16 5.00
C SER A 215 -30.65 -13.47 3.72
N GLU A 216 -29.80 -12.46 3.86
CA GLU A 216 -29.13 -11.76 2.76
C GLU A 216 -27.64 -12.02 2.89
N ALA A 217 -26.99 -12.30 1.76
CA ALA A 217 -25.57 -12.54 1.69
C ALA A 217 -24.94 -11.76 0.54
N ILE A 218 -23.92 -10.97 0.89
CA ILE A 218 -23.05 -10.23 -0.03
C ILE A 218 -21.72 -10.96 -0.08
N GLU A 219 -21.36 -11.51 -1.22
CA GLU A 219 -20.14 -12.28 -1.42
C GLU A 219 -19.13 -11.45 -2.19
N LEU A 220 -18.11 -10.95 -1.50
CA LEU A 220 -17.09 -10.05 -2.04
C LEU A 220 -15.90 -10.86 -2.54
N CYS A 221 -15.70 -10.93 -3.85
CA CYS A 221 -14.62 -11.70 -4.46
C CYS A 221 -13.34 -10.88 -4.59
N LYS A 222 -12.19 -11.56 -4.45
CA LYS A 222 -10.85 -10.94 -4.54
C LYS A 222 -10.58 -10.23 -5.88
N ASP A 223 -11.25 -10.65 -6.95
CA ASP A 223 -11.08 -10.09 -8.30
C ASP A 223 -11.97 -8.85 -8.54
N GLY A 224 -12.57 -8.28 -7.48
CA GLY A 224 -13.33 -7.02 -7.53
C GLY A 224 -14.81 -7.15 -7.91
N TYR A 225 -15.31 -8.36 -8.21
CA TYR A 225 -16.74 -8.61 -8.43
C TYR A 225 -17.43 -9.12 -7.16
N PHE A 226 -18.76 -9.02 -7.08
CA PHE A 226 -19.54 -9.58 -5.99
C PHE A 226 -20.71 -10.43 -6.47
N ASN A 227 -21.17 -11.36 -5.62
CA ASN A 227 -22.48 -11.99 -5.75
C ASN A 227 -23.40 -11.50 -4.63
N TYR A 228 -24.68 -11.38 -4.96
CA TYR A 228 -25.73 -11.02 -4.01
C TYR A 228 -26.78 -12.13 -4.00
N SER A 229 -27.08 -12.69 -2.83
CA SER A 229 -28.14 -13.67 -2.67
C SER A 229 -29.03 -13.31 -1.49
N GLY A 230 -30.34 -13.26 -1.72
CA GLY A 230 -31.34 -13.00 -0.69
C GLY A 230 -32.51 -13.96 -0.85
N SER A 231 -32.95 -14.59 0.24
CA SER A 231 -34.19 -15.37 0.26
C SER A 231 -35.21 -14.63 1.13
N SER A 232 -36.21 -14.01 0.51
CA SER A 232 -37.42 -13.58 1.20
C SER A 232 -38.64 -14.20 0.51
N SER A 233 -39.50 -14.86 1.29
CA SER A 233 -40.86 -15.27 0.88
C SER A 233 -41.92 -14.24 1.28
N THR A 234 -41.51 -13.01 1.58
CA THR A 234 -42.42 -11.90 1.90
C THR A 234 -41.93 -10.63 1.24
N SER A 235 -42.75 -10.13 0.31
CA SER A 235 -42.61 -8.83 -0.36
C SER A 235 -42.59 -7.70 0.67
N MET A 236 -41.42 -7.13 0.93
CA MET A 236 -41.30 -5.81 1.52
C MET A 236 -40.90 -4.84 0.41
N SER A 237 -41.78 -3.88 0.16
CA SER A 237 -41.57 -2.79 -0.78
C SER A 237 -40.45 -1.87 -0.29
N SER A 238 -39.22 -2.20 -0.64
CA SER A 238 -38.10 -1.25 -0.73
C SER A 238 -37.46 -1.41 -2.11
N GLY A 239 -38.09 -0.79 -3.12
CA GLY A 239 -37.44 -0.26 -4.33
C GLY A 239 -36.60 -1.14 -5.25
N SER A 240 -36.28 -2.39 -4.94
CA SER A 240 -35.47 -3.27 -5.78
C SER A 240 -36.25 -4.55 -6.06
N LEU A 241 -37.06 -4.48 -7.12
CA LEU A 241 -37.70 -5.65 -7.72
C LEU A 241 -36.62 -6.67 -8.09
N GLY A 242 -36.84 -7.92 -7.69
CA GLY A 242 -35.88 -9.02 -7.79
C GLY A 242 -35.04 -9.02 -9.06
N VAL A 243 -33.72 -8.96 -8.87
CA VAL A 243 -32.74 -9.17 -9.93
C VAL A 243 -32.66 -10.67 -10.20
N LEU A 244 -33.60 -11.17 -11.01
CA LEU A 244 -33.39 -12.41 -11.75
C LEU A 244 -32.26 -12.15 -12.75
N GLY A 245 -31.10 -12.77 -12.50
CA GLY A 245 -29.91 -12.64 -13.33
C GLY A 245 -30.20 -13.04 -14.78
N ASN A 246 -30.28 -12.04 -15.66
CA ASN A 246 -30.34 -12.24 -17.09
C ASN A 246 -28.94 -12.63 -17.57
N SER A 247 -28.76 -13.89 -17.93
CA SER A 247 -27.53 -14.44 -18.48
C SER A 247 -27.27 -13.87 -19.87
N ASN A 248 -26.48 -12.79 -19.95
CA ASN A 248 -25.83 -12.39 -21.20
C ASN A 248 -24.45 -11.76 -20.94
N SER A 249 -23.44 -12.38 -21.55
CA SER A 249 -22.07 -11.90 -21.82
C SER A 249 -21.10 -11.76 -20.64
N SER A 250 -20.12 -12.68 -20.60
CA SER A 250 -18.71 -12.55 -20.16
C SER A 250 -18.33 -11.91 -18.82
N LYS A 251 -19.29 -11.41 -18.02
CA LYS A 251 -19.03 -10.71 -16.75
C LYS A 251 -19.36 -11.61 -15.57
N LYS A 252 -18.46 -11.66 -14.58
CA LYS A 252 -18.60 -12.49 -13.37
C LYS A 252 -19.48 -11.79 -12.32
N GLY A 253 -20.33 -12.57 -11.66
CA GLY A 253 -21.17 -12.13 -10.55
C GLY A 253 -22.28 -11.13 -10.91
N ASN A 254 -22.79 -10.43 -9.89
CA ASN A 254 -23.87 -9.44 -10.00
C ASN A 254 -23.37 -8.02 -10.33
N GLY A 255 -22.09 -7.73 -10.09
CA GLY A 255 -21.50 -6.42 -10.29
C GLY A 255 -20.08 -6.32 -9.73
N GLU A 256 -19.58 -5.10 -9.60
CA GLU A 256 -18.28 -4.74 -9.03
C GLU A 256 -18.44 -4.10 -7.65
N TRP A 257 -17.54 -4.40 -6.72
CA TRP A 257 -17.53 -3.79 -5.40
C TRP A 257 -16.27 -2.97 -5.17
N LYS A 258 -16.38 -1.90 -4.37
CA LYS A 258 -15.25 -1.09 -3.92
C LYS A 258 -15.53 -0.51 -2.53
N ILE A 259 -14.48 -0.02 -1.88
CA ILE A 259 -14.58 0.71 -0.61
C ILE A 259 -14.02 2.10 -0.83
N GLU A 260 -14.73 3.13 -0.39
CA GLU A 260 -14.35 4.53 -0.51
C GLU A 260 -14.52 5.26 0.82
N GLU A 261 -13.84 6.39 0.98
CA GLU A 261 -14.10 7.30 2.10
C GLU A 261 -15.30 8.18 1.80
N ASN A 262 -16.23 8.28 2.76
CA ASN A 262 -17.09 9.45 2.81
C ASN A 262 -16.26 10.64 3.30
N GLY A 263 -16.62 11.88 2.96
CA GLY A 263 -15.93 13.12 3.37
C GLY A 263 -15.85 13.37 4.89
N ALA A 264 -16.22 12.39 5.72
CA ALA A 264 -16.08 12.33 7.17
C ALA A 264 -15.13 11.20 7.66
N GLN A 265 -14.29 10.64 6.79
CA GLN A 265 -13.38 9.49 7.08
C GLN A 265 -14.11 8.18 7.46
N GLU A 266 -15.41 8.07 7.16
CA GLU A 266 -16.14 6.83 7.37
C GLU A 266 -16.07 5.96 6.10
N PRO A 267 -15.64 4.69 6.21
CA PRO A 267 -15.53 3.79 5.07
C PRO A 267 -16.92 3.36 4.58
N ILE A 268 -17.14 3.45 3.27
CA ILE A 268 -18.39 3.04 2.61
C ILE A 268 -18.09 1.87 1.67
N LEU A 269 -18.82 0.76 1.80
CA LEU A 269 -18.87 -0.31 0.79
C LEU A 269 -19.86 0.07 -0.31
N ILE A 270 -19.41 0.06 -1.55
CA ILE A 270 -20.19 0.42 -2.73
C ILE A 270 -20.31 -0.82 -3.62
N LEU A 271 -21.54 -1.20 -3.96
CA LEU A 271 -21.88 -2.28 -4.87
C LEU A 271 -22.43 -1.69 -6.17
N ASN A 272 -21.69 -1.79 -7.26
CA ASN A 272 -22.10 -1.33 -8.59
C ASN A 272 -22.59 -2.52 -9.40
N TYR A 273 -23.90 -2.63 -9.57
CA TYR A 273 -24.52 -3.71 -10.33
C TYR A 273 -24.39 -3.45 -11.84
N TYR A 274 -24.24 -4.51 -12.62
CA TYR A 274 -24.14 -4.36 -14.09
C TYR A 274 -25.41 -3.85 -14.76
N ASN A 275 -26.54 -3.82 -14.06
CA ASN A 275 -27.79 -3.19 -14.51
C ASN A 275 -27.76 -1.65 -14.36
N GLY A 276 -26.67 -1.08 -13.81
CA GLY A 276 -26.49 0.35 -13.58
C GLY A 276 -26.99 0.85 -12.23
N SER A 277 -27.56 -0.01 -11.36
CA SER A 277 -27.89 0.39 -9.98
C SER A 277 -26.65 0.35 -9.09
N THR A 278 -26.62 1.23 -8.10
CA THR A 278 -25.55 1.28 -7.08
C THR A 278 -26.17 1.21 -5.70
N GLU A 279 -25.61 0.36 -4.84
CA GLU A 279 -25.94 0.32 -3.41
C GLU A 279 -24.72 0.76 -2.59
N GLN A 280 -24.95 1.47 -1.48
CA GLN A 280 -23.91 2.01 -0.62
C GLN A 280 -24.20 1.68 0.84
N TYR A 281 -23.17 1.25 1.56
CA TYR A 281 -23.25 0.83 2.94
C TYR A 281 -22.18 1.54 3.78
N SER A 282 -22.60 2.36 4.74
CA SER A 282 -21.67 2.87 5.75
C SER A 282 -21.17 1.72 6.61
N MET A 283 -19.87 1.68 6.88
CA MET A 283 -19.25 0.57 7.59
C MET A 283 -18.59 1.02 8.87
N TYR A 284 -18.79 0.23 9.93
CA TYR A 284 -18.03 0.42 11.16
C TYR A 284 -17.96 -0.88 11.98
N TYR A 285 -16.98 -0.95 12.87
CA TYR A 285 -16.91 -2.00 13.89
C TYR A 285 -17.47 -1.49 15.22
N LYS A 286 -18.34 -2.29 15.84
CA LYS A 286 -18.80 -2.04 17.20
C LYS A 286 -18.80 -3.33 18.01
N LYS A 287 -17.98 -3.37 19.06
CA LYS A 287 -17.81 -4.54 19.95
C LYS A 287 -17.42 -5.82 19.18
N GLY A 288 -16.52 -5.69 18.20
CA GLY A 288 -15.98 -6.82 17.43
C GLY A 288 -16.86 -7.34 16.29
N TYR A 289 -18.00 -6.70 16.02
CA TYR A 289 -18.88 -7.04 14.90
C TYR A 289 -18.88 -5.95 13.82
N LEU A 290 -18.96 -6.38 12.56
CA LEU A 290 -19.14 -5.50 11.40
C LEU A 290 -20.60 -5.04 11.35
N TYR A 291 -20.79 -3.74 11.15
CA TYR A 291 -22.09 -3.14 10.85
C TYR A 291 -22.06 -2.50 9.47
N LEU A 292 -23.11 -2.75 8.69
CA LEU A 292 -23.40 -2.07 7.44
C LEU A 292 -24.73 -1.32 7.62
N ASN A 293 -24.74 0.02 7.49
CA ASN A 293 -25.93 0.86 7.73
C ASN A 293 -26.66 0.50 9.05
N ASP A 294 -25.91 0.35 10.14
CA ASP A 294 -26.39 -0.07 11.48
C ASP A 294 -26.91 -1.51 11.63
N TYR A 295 -26.88 -2.31 10.57
CA TYR A 295 -27.22 -3.73 10.62
C TYR A 295 -25.97 -4.58 10.86
N LYS A 296 -26.06 -5.52 11.81
CA LYS A 296 -24.96 -6.42 12.14
C LYS A 296 -24.79 -7.49 11.07
N TYR A 297 -23.61 -7.57 10.48
CA TYR A 297 -23.22 -8.62 9.53
C TYR A 297 -22.23 -9.61 10.15
N THR A 298 -22.35 -10.87 9.75
CA THR A 298 -21.35 -11.91 10.05
C THR A 298 -20.41 -12.05 8.86
N ILE A 299 -19.11 -12.09 9.12
CA ILE A 299 -18.09 -12.28 8.08
C ILE A 299 -17.71 -13.76 8.03
N GLY A 300 -18.08 -14.43 6.95
CA GLY A 300 -17.69 -15.79 6.63
C GLY A 300 -16.47 -15.85 5.70
N ARG A 301 -15.60 -16.85 5.92
CA ARG A 301 -14.36 -17.09 5.16
C ARG A 301 -14.15 -18.59 4.91
N GLY A 302 -13.29 -18.92 3.95
CA GLY A 302 -12.92 -20.31 3.62
C GLY A 302 -13.92 -21.01 2.69
N SER A 303 -13.71 -22.29 2.43
CA SER A 303 -14.49 -23.05 1.43
C SER A 303 -15.95 -23.32 1.83
N GLU A 304 -16.25 -23.31 3.13
CA GLU A 304 -17.59 -23.66 3.66
C GLU A 304 -18.44 -22.41 3.96
N TYR A 305 -17.81 -21.34 4.43
CA TYR A 305 -18.49 -20.12 4.87
C TYR A 305 -18.08 -18.87 4.07
N GLY A 306 -17.16 -19.00 3.11
CA GLY A 306 -16.68 -17.91 2.27
C GLY A 306 -17.53 -17.67 1.02
N PRO A 307 -17.10 -16.71 0.18
CA PRO A 307 -17.85 -16.33 -1.02
C PRO A 307 -17.69 -17.37 -2.15
N SER A 308 -18.70 -17.47 -3.00
CA SER A 308 -18.71 -18.34 -4.17
C SER A 308 -18.11 -17.63 -5.39
N CYS A 309 -16.78 -17.53 -5.42
CA CYS A 309 -16.04 -16.82 -6.47
C CYS A 309 -15.58 -17.77 -7.58
N PHE A 310 -16.41 -17.96 -8.62
CA PHE A 310 -16.12 -18.81 -9.79
C PHE A 310 -15.92 -17.96 -11.07
#